data_AF-A0AAV9FCG8-F1
#
_entry.id   AF-A0AAV9FCG8-F1
#
_cell.length_a   1.000
_cell.length_b   1.000
_cell.length_c   1.000
_cell.angle_alpha   90.00
_cell.angle_beta   90.00
_cell.angle_gamma   90.00
#
_symmetry.space_group_name_H-M   'P 1'
#
loop_
_entity.id
_entity.type
_entity.pdbx_description
1 polymer ?
#
loop_
_entity_poly.entity_id
_entity_poly.type
_entity_poly.pdbx_seq_one_letter_code
_entity_poly.pdbx_strand_id
1 'polypeptide(L)'
;MIQNGRMVLILHGREAADPTCKGSCYVWELLAEALSYMVSQGCIKEEKLDTFNVPYYTPTLDEVAEAVEEEGSFEAKLLETFSISQGDEVEEDVQVRGSKIAKNIRCFTEPLIAHHLGEDVLEKLFEKVTHMVIDQLAKEMVVTTGILLVLKMKN
;
A
#
# COMPACT_ATOMS: atom_id res chain seq x y z
N MET A 1 23.89 14.10 3.33
CA MET A 1 23.62 14.48 4.75
C MET A 1 24.89 15.04 5.35
N ILE A 2 24.80 15.86 6.39
CA ILE A 2 25.99 16.30 7.13
C ILE A 2 26.59 15.13 7.92
N GLN A 3 27.88 15.21 8.23
CA GLN A 3 28.57 14.22 9.07
C GLN A 3 27.82 14.05 10.40
N ASN A 4 27.66 12.80 10.85
CA ASN A 4 26.84 12.42 12.02
C ASN A 4 25.33 12.77 11.93
N GLY A 5 24.86 13.26 10.78
CA GLY A 5 23.45 13.50 10.53
C GLY A 5 22.63 12.22 10.63
N ARG A 6 21.37 12.34 11.05
CA ARG A 6 20.44 11.21 11.22
C ARG A 6 19.27 11.30 10.27
N MET A 7 18.82 10.15 9.81
CA MET A 7 17.61 10.01 9.01
C MET A 7 16.65 9.07 9.74
N VAL A 8 15.37 9.42 9.77
CA VAL A 8 14.31 8.55 10.27
C VAL A 8 13.38 8.31 9.09
N LEU A 9 13.24 7.05 8.69
CA LEU A 9 12.35 6.62 7.61
C LEU A 9 11.28 5.69 8.18
N ILE A 10 10.06 5.88 7.71
CA ILE A 10 8.95 4.96 7.94
C ILE A 10 8.45 4.53 6.58
N LEU A 11 8.50 3.24 6.32
CA LEU A 11 8.11 2.63 5.05
C LEU A 11 6.97 1.65 5.30
N HIS A 12 6.14 1.42 4.29
CA HIS A 12 5.28 0.23 4.28
C HIS A 12 6.14 -0.99 3.95
N GLY A 13 6.04 -2.03 4.75
CA GLY A 13 6.79 -3.28 4.58
C GLY A 13 5.89 -4.50 4.64
N ARG A 14 6.52 -5.66 4.74
CA ARG A 14 5.85 -6.95 4.94
C ARG A 14 6.64 -7.83 5.89
N GLU A 15 5.95 -8.69 6.64
CA GLU A 15 6.59 -9.70 7.48
C GLU A 15 6.89 -11.00 6.73
N ALA A 16 6.01 -11.41 5.83
CA ALA A 16 6.21 -12.64 5.07
C ALA A 16 7.28 -12.43 3.99
N ALA A 17 8.14 -13.44 3.81
CA ALA A 17 9.11 -13.44 2.71
C ALA A 17 8.40 -13.42 1.33
N ASP A 18 7.26 -14.12 1.23
CA ASP A 18 6.43 -14.16 0.03
C ASP A 18 5.77 -12.79 -0.24
N PRO A 19 6.11 -12.12 -1.36
CA PRO A 19 5.55 -10.82 -1.71
C PRO A 19 4.09 -10.88 -2.15
N THR A 20 3.54 -12.08 -2.37
CA THR A 20 2.13 -12.27 -2.76
C THR A 20 1.20 -12.46 -1.57
N CYS A 21 1.70 -12.34 -0.34
CA CYS A 21 0.89 -12.49 0.85
C CYS A 21 -0.13 -11.34 0.97
N LYS A 22 -1.34 -11.65 1.49
CA LYS A 22 -2.40 -10.64 1.69
C LYS A 22 -1.92 -9.38 2.41
N GLY A 23 -1.08 -9.51 3.44
CA GLY A 23 -0.56 -8.36 4.20
C GLY A 23 0.33 -7.41 3.39
N SER A 24 0.92 -7.87 2.28
CA SER A 24 1.79 -7.10 1.39
C SER A 24 1.03 -6.47 0.23
N CYS A 25 0.03 -7.17 -0.33
CA CYS A 25 -0.61 -6.81 -1.59
C CYS A 25 -2.09 -6.41 -1.49
N TYR A 26 -2.74 -6.50 -0.32
CA TYR A 26 -4.20 -6.35 -0.19
C TYR A 26 -4.81 -5.17 -0.95
N VAL A 27 -4.24 -3.96 -0.81
CA VAL A 27 -4.77 -2.77 -1.48
C VAL A 27 -4.70 -2.90 -3.00
N TRP A 28 -3.59 -3.41 -3.52
CA TRP A 28 -3.38 -3.56 -4.96
C TRP A 28 -4.18 -4.72 -5.55
N GLU A 29 -4.34 -5.81 -4.81
CA GLU A 29 -5.21 -6.93 -5.17
C GLU A 29 -6.68 -6.48 -5.26
N LEU A 30 -7.16 -5.73 -4.27
CA LEU A 30 -8.51 -5.17 -4.28
C LEU A 30 -8.74 -4.19 -5.45
N LEU A 31 -7.76 -3.36 -5.78
CA LEU A 31 -7.80 -2.49 -6.95
C LEU A 31 -7.77 -3.29 -8.25
N ALA A 32 -6.94 -4.32 -8.35
CA ALA A 32 -6.86 -5.19 -9.53
C ALA A 32 -8.18 -5.93 -9.78
N GLU A 33 -8.83 -6.44 -8.73
CA GLU A 33 -10.16 -7.05 -8.80
C GLU A 33 -11.23 -6.05 -9.26
N ALA A 34 -11.24 -4.83 -8.69
CA ALA A 34 -12.18 -3.78 -9.08
C ALA A 34 -11.99 -3.34 -10.55
N LEU A 35 -10.74 -3.20 -10.99
CA LEU A 35 -10.40 -2.87 -12.38
C LEU A 35 -10.75 -4.02 -13.34
N SER A 36 -10.50 -5.27 -12.95
CA SER A 36 -10.89 -6.46 -13.72
C SER A 36 -12.41 -6.53 -13.90
N TYR A 37 -13.16 -6.20 -12.84
CA TYR A 37 -14.61 -6.05 -12.94
C TYR A 37 -14.98 -4.96 -13.96
N MET A 38 -14.33 -3.80 -13.95
CA MET A 38 -14.60 -2.75 -14.94
C MET A 38 -14.26 -3.16 -16.38
N VAL A 39 -13.22 -3.97 -16.60
CA VAL A 39 -12.93 -4.58 -17.90
C VAL A 39 -14.06 -5.49 -18.34
N SER A 40 -14.58 -6.34 -17.45
CA SER A 40 -15.73 -7.22 -17.74
C SER A 40 -17.00 -6.44 -18.12
N GLN A 41 -17.15 -5.21 -17.61
CA GLN A 41 -18.25 -4.31 -17.94
C GLN A 41 -17.99 -3.47 -19.21
N GLY A 42 -16.86 -3.67 -19.89
CA GLY A 42 -16.46 -2.89 -21.07
C GLY A 42 -16.12 -1.42 -20.78
N CYS A 43 -15.95 -1.05 -19.51
CA CYS A 43 -15.62 0.33 -19.10
C CYS A 43 -14.13 0.64 -19.33
N ILE A 44 -13.27 -0.38 -19.33
CA ILE A 44 -11.82 -0.28 -19.52
C ILE A 44 -11.42 -1.34 -20.54
N LYS A 45 -10.45 -1.03 -21.40
CA LYS A 45 -9.83 -2.02 -22.28
C LYS A 45 -8.88 -2.91 -21.48
N GLU A 46 -8.96 -4.22 -21.67
CA GLU A 46 -8.10 -5.21 -21.00
C GLU A 46 -6.60 -4.88 -21.12
N GLU A 47 -6.14 -4.49 -22.32
CA GLU A 47 -4.76 -4.06 -22.58
C GLU A 47 -4.28 -2.93 -21.65
N LYS A 48 -5.17 -2.00 -21.28
CA LYS A 48 -4.82 -0.93 -20.35
C LYS A 48 -4.60 -1.46 -18.93
N LEU A 49 -5.33 -2.49 -18.51
CA LEU A 49 -5.12 -3.14 -17.22
C LEU A 49 -3.81 -3.96 -17.25
N ASP A 50 -3.59 -4.75 -18.30
CA ASP A 50 -2.40 -5.62 -18.43
C ASP A 50 -1.08 -4.84 -18.43
N THR A 51 -1.10 -3.62 -18.95
CA THR A 51 0.08 -2.73 -18.97
C THR A 51 0.23 -1.86 -17.73
N PHE A 52 -0.75 -1.88 -16.81
CA PHE A 52 -0.74 -1.06 -15.61
C PHE A 52 -0.04 -1.78 -14.45
N ASN A 53 1.28 -1.59 -14.34
CA ASN A 53 2.01 -2.00 -13.15
C ASN A 53 2.26 -0.81 -12.23
N VAL A 54 2.07 -1.01 -10.93
CA VAL A 54 2.22 0.05 -9.95
C VAL A 54 3.69 0.18 -9.54
N PRO A 55 4.27 1.39 -9.55
CA PRO A 55 5.65 1.63 -9.12
C PRO A 55 5.75 1.65 -7.58
N TYR A 56 5.38 0.55 -6.94
CA TYR A 56 5.27 0.45 -5.50
C TYR A 56 5.69 -0.95 -5.03
N TYR A 57 6.46 -1.01 -3.95
CA TYR A 57 6.99 -2.24 -3.38
C TYR A 57 6.98 -2.17 -1.85
N THR A 58 6.65 -3.27 -1.19
CA THR A 58 6.63 -3.39 0.28
C THR A 58 7.73 -4.36 0.72
N PRO A 59 8.94 -3.88 1.07
CA PRO A 59 10.06 -4.76 1.36
C PRO A 59 9.90 -5.51 2.68
N THR A 60 10.67 -6.59 2.85
CA THR A 60 10.90 -7.19 4.18
C THR A 60 11.91 -6.35 4.98
N LEU A 61 11.97 -6.57 6.30
CA LEU A 61 13.00 -5.93 7.13
C LEU A 61 14.41 -6.31 6.68
N ASP A 62 14.60 -7.57 6.26
CA ASP A 62 15.88 -8.11 5.78
C ASP A 62 16.31 -7.44 4.47
N GLU A 63 15.39 -7.27 3.50
CA GLU A 63 15.67 -6.55 2.24
C GLU A 63 16.12 -5.11 2.49
N VAL A 64 15.51 -4.42 3.47
CA VAL A 64 15.92 -3.06 3.85
C VAL A 64 17.31 -3.06 4.52
N ALA A 65 17.59 -4.04 5.39
CA ALA A 65 18.87 -4.16 6.07
C ALA A 65 20.00 -4.41 5.05
N GLU A 66 19.78 -5.33 4.11
CA GLU A 66 20.71 -5.65 3.01
C GLU A 66 20.98 -4.41 2.15
N ALA A 67 19.94 -3.70 1.71
CA ALA A 67 20.10 -2.49 0.90
C ALA A 67 20.91 -1.38 1.61
N VAL A 68 20.74 -1.22 2.92
CA VAL A 68 21.52 -0.24 3.71
C VAL A 68 22.98 -0.67 3.83
N GLU A 69 23.23 -1.97 4.00
CA GLU A 69 24.58 -2.52 4.07
C GLU A 69 25.31 -2.40 2.73
N GLU A 70 24.65 -2.77 1.63
CA GLU A 70 25.19 -2.69 0.27
C GLU A 70 25.52 -1.25 -0.15
N GLU A 71 24.67 -0.28 0.20
CA GLU A 71 24.93 1.14 -0.10
C GLU A 71 26.12 1.68 0.70
N GLY A 72 26.22 1.31 1.98
CA GLY A 72 27.43 1.47 2.76
C GLY A 72 27.69 2.87 3.36
N SER A 73 26.95 3.93 3.00
CA SER A 73 27.15 5.28 3.56
C SER A 73 26.53 5.46 4.94
N PHE A 74 25.55 4.64 5.30
CA PHE A 74 24.82 4.76 6.56
C PHE A 74 25.11 3.61 7.52
N GLU A 75 25.06 3.93 8.81
CA GLU A 75 24.99 2.96 9.89
C GLU A 75 23.54 2.85 10.37
N ALA A 76 22.97 1.64 10.33
CA ALA A 76 21.64 1.38 10.89
C ALA A 76 21.69 1.41 12.42
N LYS A 77 20.93 2.32 13.03
CA LYS A 77 20.79 2.46 14.48
C LYS A 77 19.54 1.78 15.02
N LEU A 78 18.49 1.69 14.20
CA LEU A 78 17.26 1.00 14.52
C LEU A 78 16.65 0.47 13.22
N LEU A 79 16.18 -0.77 13.28
CA LEU A 79 15.49 -1.49 12.21
C LEU A 79 14.41 -2.33 12.90
N GLU A 80 13.16 -1.90 12.82
CA GLU A 80 12.04 -2.56 13.49
C GLU A 80 10.80 -2.58 12.60
N THR A 81 9.98 -3.61 12.75
CA THR A 81 8.63 -3.66 12.19
C THR A 81 7.59 -3.32 13.25
N PHE A 82 6.46 -2.77 12.82
CA PHE A 82 5.30 -2.56 13.68
C PHE A 82 4.01 -2.75 12.89
N SER A 83 2.94 -3.12 13.58
CA SER A 83 1.61 -3.28 12.99
C SER A 83 0.85 -1.96 12.97
N ILE A 84 0.19 -1.70 11.84
CA ILE A 84 -0.71 -0.58 11.61
C ILE A 84 -2.09 -1.15 11.33
N SER A 85 -3.05 -0.90 12.23
CA SER A 85 -4.43 -1.29 11.99
C SER A 85 -5.08 -0.37 10.95
N GLN A 86 -5.80 -0.96 10.00
CA GLN A 86 -6.50 -0.19 8.99
C GLN A 86 -7.86 0.29 9.51
N GLY A 87 -8.02 1.62 9.51
CA GLY A 87 -9.25 2.31 9.87
C GLY A 87 -9.31 2.75 11.33
N ASP A 88 -10.38 3.47 11.63
CA ASP A 88 -10.67 4.01 12.96
C ASP A 88 -11.28 2.89 13.81
N GLU A 89 -10.50 2.28 14.72
CA GLU A 89 -10.97 1.20 15.60
C GLU A 89 -12.07 1.64 16.57
N VAL A 90 -12.24 2.96 16.75
CA VAL A 90 -13.29 3.53 17.61
C VAL A 90 -14.64 3.58 16.88
N GLU A 91 -14.64 3.51 15.55
CA GLU A 91 -15.86 3.51 14.74
C GLU A 91 -16.45 2.09 14.66
N GLU A 92 -17.59 1.90 15.33
CA GLU A 92 -18.31 0.62 15.33
C GLU A 92 -19.10 0.39 14.02
N ASP A 93 -19.46 1.45 13.29
CA ASP A 93 -20.17 1.31 12.03
C ASP A 93 -19.21 0.88 10.89
N VAL A 94 -19.35 -0.38 10.48
CA VAL A 94 -18.59 -1.00 9.38
C VAL A 94 -18.72 -0.21 8.07
N GLN A 95 -19.86 0.41 7.79
CA GLN A 95 -20.06 1.22 6.58
C GLN A 95 -19.22 2.49 6.62
N VAL A 96 -19.23 3.18 7.76
CA VAL A 96 -18.45 4.40 7.97
C VAL A 96 -16.96 4.08 7.95
N ARG A 97 -16.54 3.02 8.64
CA ARG A 97 -15.15 2.58 8.69
C ARG A 97 -14.64 2.14 7.32
N GLY A 98 -15.42 1.33 6.59
CA GLY A 98 -15.07 0.88 5.24
C GLY A 98 -14.97 2.06 4.26
N SER A 99 -15.88 3.03 4.35
CA SER A 99 -15.82 4.26 3.55
C SER A 99 -14.58 5.11 3.86
N LYS A 100 -14.17 5.22 5.13
CA LYS A 100 -12.92 5.90 5.53
C LYS A 100 -11.70 5.19 4.90
N ILE A 101 -11.65 3.86 4.98
CA ILE A 101 -10.56 3.07 4.39
C ILE A 101 -10.51 3.25 2.86
N ALA A 102 -11.65 3.16 2.17
CA ALA A 102 -11.72 3.35 0.72
C ALA A 102 -11.27 4.75 0.28
N LYS A 103 -11.63 5.80 1.04
CA LYS A 103 -11.13 7.17 0.82
C LYS A 103 -9.62 7.28 1.01
N ASN A 104 -9.06 6.59 2.01
CA ASN A 104 -7.61 6.55 2.22
C ASN A 104 -6.90 5.86 1.05
N ILE A 105 -7.43 4.74 0.56
CA ILE A 105 -6.91 4.06 -0.65
C ILE A 105 -6.96 5.02 -1.85
N ARG A 106 -8.10 5.69 -2.06
CA ARG A 106 -8.28 6.68 -3.14
C ARG A 106 -7.22 7.77 -3.09
N CYS A 107 -6.97 8.34 -1.91
CA CYS A 107 -6.05 9.46 -1.72
C CYS A 107 -4.66 9.27 -2.37
N PHE A 108 -4.04 8.09 -2.22
CA PHE A 108 -2.69 7.86 -2.76
C PHE A 108 -2.66 7.10 -4.09
N THR A 109 -3.77 6.50 -4.52
CA THR A 109 -3.83 5.71 -5.76
C THR A 109 -4.49 6.44 -6.93
N GLU A 110 -5.41 7.36 -6.66
CA GLU A 110 -6.16 8.11 -7.67
C GLU A 110 -5.27 8.81 -8.70
N PRO A 111 -4.18 9.52 -8.34
CA PRO A 111 -3.35 10.18 -9.35
C PRO A 111 -2.72 9.21 -10.37
N LEU A 112 -2.29 8.03 -9.91
CA LEU A 112 -1.67 7.01 -10.77
C LEU A 112 -2.71 6.38 -11.72
N ILE A 113 -3.87 6.07 -11.18
CA ILE A 113 -4.99 5.48 -11.93
C ILE A 113 -5.54 6.49 -12.94
N ALA A 114 -5.74 7.73 -12.53
CA ALA A 114 -6.20 8.81 -13.41
C ALA A 114 -5.24 9.03 -14.58
N HIS A 115 -3.93 9.02 -14.29
CA HIS A 115 -2.90 9.20 -15.31
C HIS A 115 -2.92 8.09 -16.38
N HIS A 116 -3.07 6.82 -15.97
CA HIS A 116 -2.99 5.68 -16.89
C HIS A 116 -4.33 5.34 -17.56
N LEU A 117 -5.41 5.36 -16.78
CA LEU A 117 -6.73 4.88 -17.20
C LEU A 117 -7.69 6.02 -17.60
N GLY A 118 -7.46 7.24 -17.09
CA GLY A 118 -8.29 8.43 -17.31
C GLY A 118 -9.16 8.78 -16.10
N GLU A 119 -9.62 10.03 -16.00
CA GLU A 119 -10.45 10.49 -14.88
C GLU A 119 -11.87 9.90 -14.89
N ASP A 120 -12.40 9.59 -16.07
CA ASP A 120 -13.77 9.07 -16.25
C ASP A 120 -14.01 7.72 -15.54
N VAL A 121 -12.94 6.96 -15.23
CA VAL A 121 -13.06 5.66 -14.56
C VAL A 121 -13.14 5.78 -13.04
N LEU A 122 -12.69 6.90 -12.47
CA LEU A 122 -12.38 7.00 -11.04
C LEU A 122 -13.60 6.82 -10.15
N GLU A 123 -14.72 7.47 -10.48
CA GLU A 123 -15.89 7.45 -9.61
C GLU A 123 -16.49 6.04 -9.50
N LYS A 124 -16.67 5.37 -10.64
CA LYS A 124 -17.16 3.98 -10.67
C LYS A 124 -16.18 3.00 -10.02
N LEU A 125 -14.88 3.21 -10.21
CA LEU A 125 -13.86 2.40 -9.59
C LEU A 125 -13.93 2.49 -8.06
N PHE A 126 -13.93 3.71 -7.53
CA PHE A 126 -13.89 3.91 -6.09
C PHE A 126 -15.23 3.62 -5.39
N GLU A 127 -16.36 3.70 -6.10
CA GLU A 127 -17.63 3.13 -5.63
C GLU A 127 -17.50 1.60 -5.45
N LYS A 128 -16.96 0.89 -6.46
CA LYS A 128 -16.76 -0.56 -6.41
C LYS A 128 -15.77 -0.96 -5.31
N VAL A 129 -14.64 -0.26 -5.20
CA VAL A 129 -13.64 -0.43 -4.13
C VAL A 129 -14.28 -0.25 -2.76
N THR A 130 -15.13 0.76 -2.58
CA THR A 130 -15.81 1.01 -1.31
C THR A 130 -16.69 -0.17 -0.90
N HIS A 131 -17.51 -0.70 -1.81
CA HIS A 131 -18.32 -1.89 -1.54
C HIS A 131 -17.46 -3.10 -1.17
N MET A 132 -16.37 -3.36 -1.91
CA MET A 132 -15.48 -4.49 -1.63
C MET A 132 -14.78 -4.38 -0.27
N VAL A 133 -14.33 -3.18 0.09
CA VAL A 133 -13.70 -2.91 1.40
C VAL A 133 -14.69 -3.16 2.54
N ILE A 134 -15.94 -2.72 2.40
CA ILE A 134 -16.99 -2.91 3.41
C ILE A 134 -17.29 -4.41 3.59
N ASP A 135 -17.47 -5.14 2.47
CA ASP A 135 -17.73 -6.59 2.49
C ASP A 135 -16.59 -7.38 3.12
N GLN A 136 -15.35 -6.95 2.87
CA GLN A 136 -14.16 -7.57 3.41
C GLN A 136 -13.99 -7.28 4.91
N LEU A 137 -14.20 -6.03 5.32
CA LEU A 137 -14.10 -5.62 6.71
C LEU A 137 -15.10 -6.34 7.62
N ALA A 138 -16.26 -6.73 7.07
CA ALA A 138 -17.24 -7.55 7.78
C ALA A 138 -16.74 -8.99 8.08
N LYS A 139 -15.68 -9.45 7.41
CA LYS A 139 -15.12 -10.81 7.55
C LYS A 139 -13.82 -10.83 8.33
N GLU A 140 -12.88 -9.96 7.99
CA GLU A 140 -11.55 -9.92 8.59
C GLU A 140 -10.99 -8.50 8.68
N MET A 141 -10.22 -8.22 9.75
CA MET A 141 -9.48 -6.97 9.87
C MET A 141 -8.15 -7.09 9.14
N VAL A 142 -7.85 -6.11 8.29
CA VAL A 142 -6.55 -6.04 7.60
C VAL A 142 -5.57 -5.22 8.45
N VAL A 143 -4.41 -5.81 8.72
CA VAL A 143 -3.28 -5.15 9.39
C VAL A 143 -2.18 -4.97 8.35
N THR A 144 -1.55 -3.79 8.34
CA THR A 144 -0.41 -3.48 7.47
C THR A 144 0.87 -3.40 8.30
N THR A 145 2.00 -3.78 7.73
CA THR A 145 3.29 -3.70 8.40
C THR A 145 3.99 -2.38 8.04
N GLY A 146 4.41 -1.63 9.05
CA GLY A 146 5.36 -0.53 8.90
C GLY A 146 6.78 -0.98 9.24
N ILE A 147 7.78 -0.42 8.56
CA ILE A 147 9.20 -0.56 8.89
C ILE A 147 9.69 0.80 9.38
N LEU A 148 10.24 0.85 10.59
CA LEU A 148 10.94 1.99 11.14
C LEU A 148 12.45 1.78 10.99
N LEU A 149 13.09 2.73 10.31
CA LEU A 149 14.54 2.77 10.12
C LEU A 149 15.10 4.07 10.68
N VAL A 150 16.10 3.96 11.56
CA VAL A 150 16.91 5.10 12.00
C VAL A 150 18.34 4.91 11.50
N LEU A 151 18.77 5.79 10.61
CA LEU A 151 20.11 5.78 10.02
C LEU A 151 20.97 6.90 10.57
N LYS A 152 22.28 6.66 10.65
CA LYS A 152 23.29 7.69 10.91
C LYS A 152 24.30 7.71 9.76
N MET A 153 24.54 8.88 9.18
CA MET A 153 25.55 9.06 8.14
C MET A 153 26.94 8.71 8.71
N LYS A 154 27.66 7.80 8.04
CA LYS A 154 29.08 7.51 8.33
C LYS A 154 29.93 8.72 7.92
N ASN A 155 31.17 8.76 8.40
CA ASN A 155 32.03 9.95 8.32
C ASN A 155 32.12 10.56 6.92
#